data_AF-A0A3M7L012-F1
#
_entry.id   AF-A0A3M7L012-F1
#
_cell.length_a   1.000
_cell.length_b   1.000
_cell.length_c   1.000
_cell.angle_alpha   90.00
_cell.angle_beta   90.00
_cell.angle_gamma   90.00
#
_symmetry.space_group_name_H-M   'P 1'
#
loop_
_entity.id
_entity.type
_entity.pdbx_description
1 polymer ?
#
loop_
_entity_poly.entity_id
_entity_poly.type
_entity_poly.pdbx_seq_one_letter_code
_entity_poly.pdbx_strand_id
1 'polypeptide(L)'
;MCTDHLGIEVDLWVGLGLNVWPCPSRQKHGTFASAHESSSTVEPAPGPKSQSFRAEAVQSNNEVYDKVIEVFADKKPSAWRKLIAYSKQWRGMADGILKRLDMRADAASARDAVEEAATLRKLSRRLRAVHEELEQYVSLAEAFRKQPPGEWESMVTTHRPTLTMEFFSHLELMYMAAGAWEDAAAAKQEQEALATLSTNLAALVTAHDSVLSDESALGAARASLAELLSVGSMEEADAKIDSLAASGRLDPALLLTLGRAYNGVKESEYTREEVKDVMAHLYFKAKESFAAQAPVEVRILKHLLSVDSPSDRAVLLDQAFQPGATLVQSGVDMLSTTPGALLNAIANVLALFDKATQGVHVGDSNPSSLASQAAAMMQPEVIARMRDLAALIRKKYT
;
A
#
# COMPACT_ATOMS: atom_id res chain seq x y z
N MET A 1 19.53 -39.49 -1.84
CA MET A 1 18.86 -39.46 -3.16
C MET A 1 17.40 -39.79 -2.88
N CYS A 2 16.42 -38.90 -2.92
CA CYS A 2 16.31 -37.57 -3.49
C CYS A 2 15.88 -36.54 -2.43
N THR A 3 16.43 -35.34 -2.57
CA THR A 3 16.04 -34.11 -1.90
C THR A 3 14.87 -33.50 -2.66
N ASP A 4 13.66 -33.55 -2.11
CA ASP A 4 12.55 -32.72 -2.59
C ASP A 4 12.65 -31.37 -1.90
N HIS A 5 13.06 -30.40 -2.70
CA HIS A 5 13.44 -29.05 -2.33
C HIS A 5 12.46 -28.11 -3.03
N LEU A 6 12.05 -27.05 -2.31
CA LEU A 6 11.53 -25.77 -2.82
C LEU A 6 10.08 -25.74 -3.34
N GLY A 7 9.17 -25.33 -2.46
CA GLY A 7 7.83 -24.85 -2.85
C GLY A 7 7.03 -24.05 -1.81
N ILE A 8 7.53 -23.86 -0.57
CA ILE A 8 6.69 -23.42 0.57
C ILE A 8 7.07 -22.02 1.11
N GLU A 9 8.06 -21.33 0.53
CA GLU A 9 8.64 -20.11 1.16
C GLU A 9 7.96 -18.76 0.84
N VAL A 10 6.83 -18.72 0.10
CA VAL A 10 6.11 -17.46 -0.22
C VAL A 10 4.69 -17.43 0.35
N ASP A 11 4.07 -18.60 0.58
CA ASP A 11 2.68 -18.72 1.04
C ASP A 11 2.45 -18.29 2.49
N LEU A 12 3.49 -18.22 3.33
CA LEU A 12 3.28 -17.78 4.72
C LEU A 12 2.80 -16.33 4.79
N TRP A 13 3.29 -15.40 3.98
CA TRP A 13 2.83 -14.00 4.10
C TRP A 13 1.42 -13.78 3.52
N VAL A 14 1.01 -14.61 2.55
CA VAL A 14 -0.34 -14.59 1.95
C VAL A 14 -1.35 -15.29 2.86
N GLY A 15 -0.96 -16.41 3.47
CA GLY A 15 -1.78 -17.21 4.37
C GLY A 15 -1.85 -16.69 5.81
N LEU A 16 -0.96 -15.79 6.24
CA LEU A 16 -0.95 -15.28 7.60
C LEU A 16 -1.97 -14.14 7.85
N GLY A 17 -2.54 -13.54 6.81
CA GLY A 17 -3.62 -12.55 6.93
C GLY A 17 -3.35 -11.39 7.90
N LEU A 18 -2.08 -11.10 8.23
CA LEU A 18 -1.63 -10.13 9.25
C LEU A 18 -1.79 -8.68 8.76
N ASN A 19 -3.01 -8.27 8.41
CA ASN A 19 -3.39 -6.87 8.33
C ASN A 19 -3.51 -6.33 9.76
N VAL A 20 -2.42 -5.80 10.31
CA VAL A 20 -2.45 -5.00 11.54
C VAL A 20 -2.91 -3.61 11.14
N TRP A 21 -4.14 -3.24 11.50
CA TRP A 21 -4.67 -1.89 11.33
C TRP A 21 -5.15 -1.33 12.67
N PRO A 22 -4.89 -0.04 12.95
CA PRO A 22 -5.53 0.68 14.05
C PRO A 22 -6.94 1.16 13.65
N CYS A 23 -7.85 1.15 14.63
CA CYS A 23 -9.23 1.62 14.51
C CYS A 23 -9.35 3.11 14.11
N PRO A 24 -10.33 3.48 13.26
CA PRO A 24 -10.65 4.88 13.01
C PRO A 24 -11.43 5.48 14.19
N SER A 25 -10.84 6.50 14.83
CA SER A 25 -11.52 7.32 15.81
C SER A 25 -12.58 8.22 15.15
N ARG A 26 -13.84 7.82 15.30
CA ARG A 26 -15.08 8.63 15.38
C ARG A 26 -14.99 10.08 14.86
N GLN A 27 -15.21 10.28 13.56
CA GLN A 27 -15.53 11.60 12.99
C GLN A 27 -16.87 12.10 13.57
N LYS A 28 -16.86 13.26 14.22
CA LYS A 28 -18.08 14.01 14.53
C LYS A 28 -18.49 14.80 13.29
N HIS A 29 -19.66 14.47 12.75
CA HIS A 29 -20.33 15.21 11.68
C HIS A 29 -20.47 16.69 12.05
N GLY A 30 -20.02 17.56 11.14
CA GLY A 30 -20.35 18.98 11.14
C GLY A 30 -21.75 19.22 10.57
N THR A 31 -22.54 20.01 11.27
CA THR A 31 -23.81 20.56 10.78
C THR A 31 -23.50 21.78 9.90
N PHE A 32 -23.85 21.69 8.62
CA PHE A 32 -23.73 22.76 7.65
C PHE A 32 -24.98 23.64 7.71
N ALA A 33 -24.82 24.95 7.93
CA ALA A 33 -25.89 25.93 7.75
C ALA A 33 -25.58 26.76 6.50
N SER A 34 -26.49 26.67 5.54
CA SER A 34 -26.48 27.37 4.26
C SER A 34 -26.87 28.84 4.43
N ALA A 35 -26.19 29.74 3.73
CA ALA A 35 -26.73 31.05 3.40
C ALA A 35 -26.32 31.39 1.95
N HIS A 36 -27.33 31.33 1.09
CA HIS A 36 -27.35 31.93 -0.24
C HIS A 36 -27.22 33.45 -0.11
N GLU A 37 -26.31 34.07 -0.85
CA GLU A 37 -26.51 35.44 -1.29
C GLU A 37 -25.87 35.66 -2.66
N SER A 38 -26.73 35.81 -3.66
CA SER A 38 -26.41 36.16 -5.02
C SER A 38 -26.00 37.63 -5.06
N SER A 39 -24.81 37.94 -5.55
CA SER A 39 -24.48 39.31 -5.96
C SER A 39 -23.65 39.30 -7.24
N SER A 40 -24.28 39.84 -8.29
CA SER A 40 -23.68 40.12 -9.58
C SER A 40 -22.81 41.38 -9.43
N THR A 41 -21.51 41.25 -9.62
CA THR A 41 -20.60 42.39 -9.77
C THR A 41 -19.73 42.18 -11.02
N VAL A 42 -19.94 43.09 -11.98
CA VAL A 42 -19.11 43.29 -13.17
C VAL A 42 -17.69 43.65 -12.70
N GLU A 43 -16.68 42.87 -13.11
CA GLU A 43 -15.26 43.14 -12.83
C GLU A 43 -14.80 44.46 -13.50
N PRO A 44 -14.23 45.43 -12.76
CA PRO A 44 -13.49 46.53 -13.35
C PRO A 44 -12.06 46.08 -13.68
N ALA A 45 -11.55 46.50 -14.84
CA ALA A 45 -10.20 46.20 -15.29
C ALA A 45 -9.13 46.62 -14.25
N PRO A 46 -8.09 45.78 -14.00
CA PRO A 46 -7.12 46.02 -12.93
C PRO A 46 -6.21 47.21 -13.26
N GLY A 47 -6.12 48.17 -12.32
CA GLY A 47 -5.32 49.39 -12.45
C GLY A 47 -3.79 49.15 -12.41
N PRO A 48 -2.98 50.16 -12.80
CA PRO A 48 -1.54 50.03 -13.06
C PRO A 48 -0.70 49.62 -11.84
N LYS A 49 -1.12 49.96 -10.61
CA LYS A 49 -0.42 49.54 -9.37
C LYS A 49 -0.57 48.04 -9.08
N SER A 50 -1.74 47.47 -9.35
CA SER A 50 -2.00 46.03 -9.22
C SER A 50 -1.15 45.22 -10.20
N GLN A 51 -0.92 45.75 -11.40
CA GLN A 51 -0.05 45.14 -12.41
C GLN A 51 1.44 45.19 -12.01
N SER A 52 1.90 46.28 -11.37
CA SER A 52 3.27 46.43 -10.86
C SER A 52 3.60 45.40 -9.77
N PHE A 53 2.74 45.26 -8.75
CA PHE A 53 2.94 44.26 -7.69
C PHE A 53 2.88 42.82 -8.23
N ARG A 54 2.02 42.56 -9.23
CA ARG A 54 1.94 41.25 -9.89
C ARG A 54 3.20 40.96 -10.71
N ALA A 55 3.79 41.97 -11.36
CA ALA A 55 5.04 41.83 -12.11
C ALA A 55 6.24 41.56 -11.18
N GLU A 56 6.33 42.27 -10.05
CA GLU A 56 7.39 42.04 -9.05
C GLU A 56 7.30 40.65 -8.40
N ALA A 57 6.09 40.19 -8.06
CA ALA A 57 5.88 38.85 -7.53
C ALA A 57 6.24 37.74 -8.55
N VAL A 58 5.91 37.95 -9.83
CA VAL A 58 6.29 37.02 -10.90
C VAL A 58 7.81 36.99 -11.10
N GLN A 59 8.47 38.15 -11.02
CA GLN A 59 9.93 38.23 -11.13
C GLN A 59 10.64 37.52 -9.97
N SER A 60 10.16 37.72 -8.74
CA SER A 60 10.68 37.03 -7.55
C SER A 60 10.51 35.51 -7.67
N ASN A 61 9.37 35.01 -8.16
CA ASN A 61 9.16 33.59 -8.39
C ASN A 61 10.10 33.03 -9.48
N ASN A 62 10.36 33.79 -10.54
CA ASN A 62 11.28 33.37 -11.60
C ASN A 62 12.72 33.19 -11.08
N GLU A 63 13.19 34.07 -10.19
CA GLU A 63 14.52 33.93 -9.58
C GLU A 63 14.62 32.68 -8.69
N VAL A 64 13.56 32.35 -7.97
CA VAL A 64 13.47 31.10 -7.21
C VAL A 64 13.50 29.89 -8.15
N TYR A 65 12.71 29.91 -9.22
CA TYR A 65 12.69 28.83 -10.21
C TYR A 65 14.05 28.65 -10.89
N ASP A 66 14.75 29.74 -11.22
CA ASP A 66 16.07 29.68 -11.84
C ASP A 66 17.10 29.00 -10.94
N LYS A 67 17.10 29.29 -9.63
CA LYS A 67 17.95 28.59 -8.66
C LYS A 67 17.63 27.10 -8.57
N VAL A 68 16.35 26.73 -8.58
CA VAL A 68 15.96 25.32 -8.56
C VAL A 68 16.39 24.62 -9.85
N ILE A 69 16.22 25.26 -11.01
CA ILE A 69 16.70 24.75 -12.30
C ILE A 69 18.19 24.49 -12.28
N GLU A 70 18.99 25.41 -11.73
CA GLU A 70 20.45 25.24 -11.59
C GLU A 70 20.80 24.01 -10.74
N VAL A 71 20.10 23.79 -9.62
CA VAL A 71 20.29 22.59 -8.79
C VAL A 71 20.02 21.31 -9.60
N PHE A 72 18.93 21.25 -10.37
CA PHE A 72 18.62 20.07 -11.18
C PHE A 72 19.55 19.89 -12.38
N ALA A 73 20.09 20.98 -12.93
CA ALA A 73 21.08 20.94 -14.00
C ALA A 73 22.45 20.41 -13.52
N ASP A 74 22.87 20.79 -12.30
CA ASP A 74 24.12 20.34 -11.68
C ASP A 74 24.03 18.89 -11.18
N LYS A 75 22.88 18.50 -10.62
CA LYS A 75 22.71 17.21 -9.97
C LYS A 75 22.43 16.09 -10.97
N LYS A 76 22.99 14.91 -10.69
CA LYS A 76 22.74 13.71 -11.48
C LYS A 76 21.25 13.33 -11.44
N PRO A 77 20.70 12.81 -12.55
CA PRO A 77 19.30 12.36 -12.65
C PRO A 77 18.87 11.37 -11.55
N SER A 78 19.79 10.54 -11.05
CA SER A 78 19.52 9.62 -9.95
C SER A 78 19.19 10.33 -8.63
N ALA A 79 19.67 11.56 -8.43
CA ALA A 79 19.40 12.35 -7.23
C ALA A 79 18.06 13.11 -7.29
N TRP A 80 17.47 13.25 -8.49
CA TRP A 80 16.27 14.07 -8.68
C TRP A 80 15.07 13.58 -7.87
N ARG A 81 14.84 12.27 -7.83
CA ARG A 81 13.75 11.65 -7.05
C ARG A 81 13.85 11.99 -5.57
N LYS A 82 15.07 11.94 -5.01
CA LYS A 82 15.35 12.32 -3.62
C LYS A 82 15.11 13.81 -3.40
N LEU A 83 15.62 14.68 -4.27
CA LEU A 83 15.41 16.13 -4.14
C LEU A 83 13.92 16.49 -4.16
N ILE A 84 13.15 15.86 -5.03
CA ILE A 84 11.71 16.05 -5.14
C ILE A 84 11.00 15.57 -3.86
N ALA A 85 11.29 14.35 -3.40
CA ALA A 85 10.64 13.77 -2.22
C ALA A 85 10.88 14.59 -0.93
N TYR A 86 12.06 15.18 -0.77
CA TYR A 86 12.40 15.99 0.41
C TYR A 86 11.88 17.43 0.36
N SER A 87 11.39 17.88 -0.80
CA SER A 87 10.93 19.26 -0.98
C SER A 87 9.44 19.40 -0.68
N LYS A 88 9.11 20.02 0.45
CA LYS A 88 7.71 20.34 0.81
C LYS A 88 7.00 21.25 -0.21
N GLN A 89 7.76 22.07 -0.93
CA GLN A 89 7.22 23.07 -1.85
C GLN A 89 7.20 22.59 -3.31
N TRP A 90 7.79 21.43 -3.62
CA TRP A 90 7.92 20.96 -5.00
C TRP A 90 6.58 20.94 -5.75
N ARG A 91 5.54 20.33 -5.16
CA ARG A 91 4.20 20.21 -5.79
C ARG A 91 3.61 21.57 -6.19
N GLY A 92 3.84 22.62 -5.40
CA GLY A 92 3.36 23.97 -5.70
C GLY A 92 4.21 24.72 -6.72
N MET A 93 5.46 24.31 -6.95
CA MET A 93 6.41 24.99 -7.82
C MET A 93 6.70 24.27 -9.13
N ALA A 94 6.42 22.96 -9.23
CA ALA A 94 6.82 22.11 -10.34
C ALA A 94 6.35 22.67 -11.70
N ASP A 95 5.09 23.05 -11.81
CA ASP A 95 4.54 23.66 -13.04
C ASP A 95 5.25 24.96 -13.42
N GLY A 96 5.53 25.81 -12.43
CA GLY A 96 6.24 27.08 -12.63
C GLY A 96 7.68 26.85 -13.11
N ILE A 97 8.38 25.90 -12.50
CA ILE A 97 9.74 25.51 -12.86
C ILE A 97 9.80 24.94 -14.28
N LEU A 98 8.88 24.03 -14.63
CA LEU A 98 8.82 23.43 -15.97
C LEU A 98 8.50 24.48 -17.04
N LYS A 99 7.53 25.38 -16.78
CA LYS A 99 7.24 26.52 -17.68
C LYS A 99 8.45 27.44 -17.83
N ARG A 100 9.17 27.72 -16.73
CA ARG A 100 10.38 28.56 -16.76
C ARG A 100 11.50 27.93 -17.59
N LEU A 101 11.68 26.60 -17.51
CA LEU A 101 12.62 25.86 -18.36
C LEU A 101 12.29 26.00 -19.85
N ASP A 102 11.02 25.83 -20.21
CA ASP A 102 10.55 25.95 -21.59
C ASP A 102 10.76 27.40 -22.11
N MET A 103 10.39 28.41 -21.32
CA MET A 103 10.64 29.82 -21.65
C MET A 103 12.12 30.14 -21.86
N ARG A 104 13.02 29.60 -21.01
CA ARG A 104 14.47 29.80 -21.16
C ARG A 104 15.01 29.12 -22.41
N ALA A 105 14.53 27.94 -22.74
CA ALA A 105 14.92 27.24 -23.96
C ALA A 105 14.47 27.99 -25.22
N ASP A 106 13.27 28.57 -25.21
CA ASP A 106 12.76 29.37 -26.32
C ASP A 106 13.53 30.68 -26.47
N ALA A 107 13.85 31.35 -25.36
CA ALA A 107 14.69 32.54 -25.37
C ALA A 107 16.12 32.26 -25.86
N ALA A 108 16.72 31.11 -25.49
CA ALA A 108 18.00 30.68 -26.00
C ALA A 108 17.94 30.39 -27.51
N SER A 109 16.85 29.78 -27.98
CA SER A 109 16.62 29.53 -29.42
C SER A 109 16.49 30.83 -30.21
N ALA A 110 15.78 31.82 -29.67
CA ALA A 110 15.63 33.14 -30.30
C ALA A 110 16.95 33.94 -30.38
N ARG A 111 17.95 33.57 -29.58
CA ARG A 111 19.31 34.13 -29.64
C ARG A 111 20.29 33.24 -30.43
N ASP A 112 19.80 32.25 -31.17
CA ASP A 112 20.60 31.25 -31.89
C ASP A 112 21.58 30.44 -31.01
N ALA A 113 21.34 30.36 -29.69
CA ALA A 113 22.11 29.55 -28.76
C ALA A 113 21.62 28.09 -28.76
N VAL A 114 21.86 27.38 -29.86
CA VAL A 114 21.30 26.05 -30.15
C VAL A 114 21.62 25.01 -29.07
N GLU A 115 22.87 24.93 -28.61
CA GLU A 115 23.29 23.97 -27.58
C GLU A 115 22.64 24.23 -26.20
N GLU A 116 22.56 25.50 -25.81
CA GLU A 116 21.87 25.91 -24.57
C GLU A 116 20.37 25.55 -24.64
N ALA A 117 19.73 25.86 -25.76
CA ALA A 117 18.33 25.52 -25.96
C ALA A 117 18.10 23.99 -25.94
N ALA A 118 18.97 23.21 -26.57
CA ALA A 118 18.88 21.75 -26.60
C ALA A 118 19.03 21.13 -25.21
N THR A 119 20.01 21.59 -24.43
CA THR A 119 20.25 21.14 -23.05
C THR A 119 19.07 21.47 -22.12
N LEU A 120 18.53 22.68 -22.19
CA LEU A 120 17.36 23.09 -21.42
C LEU A 120 16.11 22.27 -21.78
N ARG A 121 15.84 22.03 -23.07
CA ARG A 121 14.73 21.17 -23.49
C ARG A 121 14.90 19.72 -23.04
N LYS A 122 16.13 19.20 -23.07
CA LYS A 122 16.42 17.85 -22.55
C LYS A 122 16.17 17.77 -21.04
N LEU A 123 16.59 18.79 -20.29
CA LEU A 123 16.32 18.89 -18.85
C LEU A 123 14.82 18.96 -18.57
N SER A 124 14.09 19.86 -19.26
CA SER A 124 12.63 20.00 -19.15
C SER A 124 11.91 18.67 -19.37
N ARG A 125 12.16 17.98 -20.49
CA ARG A 125 11.53 16.68 -20.80
C ARG A 125 11.77 15.63 -19.73
N ARG A 126 13.02 15.49 -19.27
CA ARG A 126 13.39 14.47 -18.28
C ARG A 126 12.82 14.78 -16.90
N LEU A 127 12.88 16.05 -16.48
CA LEU A 127 12.37 16.47 -15.19
C LEU A 127 10.84 16.35 -15.14
N ARG A 128 10.16 16.67 -16.25
CA ARG A 128 8.73 16.43 -16.43
C ARG A 128 8.38 14.95 -16.31
N ALA A 129 9.10 14.08 -17.00
CA ALA A 129 8.87 12.63 -16.91
C ALA A 129 9.03 12.10 -15.47
N VAL A 130 10.07 12.54 -14.76
CA VAL A 130 10.26 12.16 -13.35
C VAL A 130 9.15 12.74 -12.47
N HIS A 131 8.76 13.99 -12.67
CA HIS A 131 7.67 14.60 -11.91
C HIS A 131 6.35 13.84 -12.09
N GLU A 132 5.96 13.57 -13.34
CA GLU A 132 4.72 12.87 -13.68
C GLU A 132 4.69 11.46 -13.10
N GLU A 133 5.81 10.74 -13.17
CA GLU A 133 5.95 9.40 -12.57
C GLU A 133 5.80 9.45 -11.03
N LEU A 134 6.44 10.39 -10.35
CA LEU A 134 6.32 10.53 -8.90
C LEU A 134 4.91 10.95 -8.47
N GLU A 135 4.24 11.81 -9.25
CA GLU A 135 2.84 12.15 -9.03
C GLU A 135 1.92 10.94 -9.18
N GLN A 136 2.17 10.08 -10.18
CA GLN A 136 1.45 8.82 -10.33
C GLN A 136 1.65 7.92 -9.11
N TYR A 137 2.87 7.81 -8.59
CA TYR A 137 3.14 7.01 -7.38
C TYR A 137 2.44 7.55 -6.14
N VAL A 138 2.46 8.87 -5.91
CA VAL A 138 1.77 9.43 -4.75
C VAL A 138 0.26 9.30 -4.89
N SER A 139 -0.29 9.55 -6.07
CA SER A 139 -1.72 9.36 -6.34
C SER A 139 -2.15 7.91 -6.06
N LEU A 140 -1.34 6.93 -6.48
CA LEU A 140 -1.60 5.52 -6.22
C LEU A 140 -1.51 5.18 -4.72
N ALA A 141 -0.49 5.67 -4.01
CA ALA A 141 -0.35 5.47 -2.57
C ALA A 141 -1.54 6.08 -1.80
N GLU A 142 -2.00 7.27 -2.19
CA GLU A 142 -3.20 7.89 -1.63
C GLU A 142 -4.48 7.10 -1.95
N ALA A 143 -4.60 6.53 -3.15
CA ALA A 143 -5.73 5.69 -3.51
C ALA A 143 -5.84 4.48 -2.58
N PHE A 144 -4.72 3.78 -2.31
CA PHE A 144 -4.68 2.69 -1.33
C PHE A 144 -5.04 3.15 0.09
N ARG A 145 -4.54 4.32 0.52
CA ARG A 145 -4.87 4.88 1.85
C ARG A 145 -6.36 5.21 2.01
N LYS A 146 -7.05 5.57 0.93
CA LYS A 146 -8.49 5.91 0.95
C LYS A 146 -9.39 4.69 0.95
N GLN A 147 -8.91 3.55 0.46
CA GLN A 147 -9.69 2.32 0.34
C GLN A 147 -9.55 1.45 1.60
N PRO A 148 -10.63 0.77 2.02
CA PRO A 148 -10.55 -0.17 3.11
C PRO A 148 -9.58 -1.32 2.74
N PRO A 149 -8.85 -1.90 3.71
CA PRO A 149 -7.86 -2.96 3.45
C PRO A 149 -8.43 -4.18 2.73
N GLY A 150 -9.75 -4.42 2.85
CA GLY A 150 -10.45 -5.49 2.17
C GLY A 150 -10.54 -5.36 0.64
N GLU A 151 -10.20 -4.20 0.09
CA GLU A 151 -10.24 -3.89 -1.35
C GLU A 151 -8.84 -3.86 -1.98
N TRP A 152 -7.78 -4.06 -1.20
CA TRP A 152 -6.40 -3.88 -1.67
C TRP A 152 -5.95 -4.95 -2.66
N GLU A 153 -6.34 -6.23 -2.47
CA GLU A 153 -5.96 -7.34 -3.34
C GLU A 153 -6.49 -7.13 -4.77
N SER A 154 -7.71 -6.60 -4.80
CA SER A 154 -8.47 -6.16 -5.96
C SER A 154 -7.73 -5.02 -6.70
N MET A 155 -7.38 -3.95 -5.99
CA MET A 155 -6.61 -2.81 -6.52
C MET A 155 -5.20 -3.18 -7.00
N VAL A 156 -4.48 -4.04 -6.26
CA VAL A 156 -3.13 -4.50 -6.62
C VAL A 156 -3.14 -5.13 -7.99
N THR A 157 -4.19 -5.89 -8.31
CA THR A 157 -4.33 -6.52 -9.61
C THR A 157 -4.45 -5.51 -10.74
N THR A 158 -5.27 -4.47 -10.55
CA THR A 158 -5.48 -3.40 -11.54
C THR A 158 -4.23 -2.53 -11.71
N HIS A 159 -3.55 -2.20 -10.61
CA HIS A 159 -2.43 -1.28 -10.59
C HIS A 159 -1.06 -1.96 -10.62
N ARG A 160 -1.02 -3.29 -10.82
CA ARG A 160 0.22 -4.07 -10.83
C ARG A 160 1.32 -3.52 -11.75
N PRO A 161 1.03 -2.97 -12.96
CA PRO A 161 2.08 -2.38 -13.80
C PRO A 161 2.82 -1.19 -13.16
N THR A 162 2.17 -0.46 -12.26
CA THR A 162 2.73 0.70 -11.55
C THR A 162 3.38 0.30 -10.22
N LEU A 163 2.99 -0.83 -9.62
CA LEU A 163 3.55 -1.36 -8.37
C LEU A 163 4.91 -2.04 -8.61
N THR A 164 5.89 -1.27 -9.08
CA THR A 164 7.26 -1.73 -9.39
C THR A 164 8.24 -1.41 -8.26
N MET A 165 9.47 -1.88 -8.38
CA MET A 165 10.54 -1.57 -7.43
C MET A 165 10.77 -0.06 -7.25
N GLU A 166 10.57 0.72 -8.31
CA GLU A 166 10.67 2.18 -8.31
C GLU A 166 9.55 2.85 -7.50
N PHE A 167 8.34 2.30 -7.51
CA PHE A 167 7.25 2.74 -6.64
C PHE A 167 7.60 2.53 -5.16
N PHE A 168 8.09 1.35 -4.79
CA PHE A 168 8.49 1.05 -3.41
C PHE A 168 9.70 1.87 -2.97
N SER A 169 10.67 2.09 -3.86
CA SER A 169 11.80 3.02 -3.62
C SER A 169 11.31 4.45 -3.37
N HIS A 170 10.22 4.88 -4.04
CA HIS A 170 9.62 6.18 -3.77
C HIS A 170 8.96 6.24 -2.39
N LEU A 171 8.24 5.19 -1.97
CA LEU A 171 7.69 5.10 -0.61
C LEU A 171 8.79 5.17 0.46
N GLU A 172 9.94 4.53 0.23
CA GLU A 172 11.11 4.62 1.11
C GLU A 172 11.66 6.05 1.17
N LEU A 173 11.77 6.74 0.03
CA LEU A 173 12.18 8.15 0.00
C LEU A 173 11.20 9.04 0.76
N MET A 174 9.89 8.81 0.65
CA MET A 174 8.89 9.53 1.42
C MET A 174 9.03 9.25 2.93
N TYR A 175 9.30 8.00 3.29
CA TYR A 175 9.54 7.61 4.69
C TYR A 175 10.78 8.32 5.28
N MET A 176 11.85 8.39 4.50
CA MET A 176 13.06 9.11 4.90
C MET A 176 12.84 10.63 4.95
N ALA A 177 12.04 11.19 4.04
CA ALA A 177 11.67 12.61 4.05
C ALA A 177 10.78 12.96 5.26
N ALA A 178 9.88 12.06 5.66
CA ALA A 178 9.04 12.22 6.86
C ALA A 178 9.89 12.33 8.14
N GLY A 179 11.00 11.58 8.23
CA GLY A 179 11.94 11.67 9.35
C GLY A 179 12.65 13.03 9.49
N ALA A 180 12.63 13.87 8.45
CA ALA A 180 13.17 15.22 8.48
C ALA A 180 12.12 16.30 8.81
N TRP A 181 10.89 15.91 9.17
CA TRP A 181 9.86 16.85 9.56
C TRP A 181 10.14 17.44 10.95
N GLU A 182 9.78 18.71 11.14
CA GLU A 182 10.00 19.43 12.41
C GLU A 182 9.12 18.89 13.55
N ASP A 183 7.90 18.48 13.24
CA ASP A 183 6.99 17.85 14.19
C ASP A 183 7.31 16.35 14.29
N ALA A 184 7.98 15.97 15.38
CA ALA A 184 8.39 14.60 15.63
C ALA A 184 7.21 13.62 15.78
N ALA A 185 6.06 14.07 16.29
CA ALA A 185 4.89 13.21 16.45
C ALA A 185 4.24 12.93 15.08
N ALA A 186 4.07 13.98 14.27
CA ALA A 186 3.57 13.84 12.89
C ALA A 186 4.54 13.04 12.00
N ALA A 187 5.86 13.25 12.17
CA ALA A 187 6.90 12.49 11.48
C ALA A 187 6.77 10.99 11.75
N LYS A 188 6.67 10.63 13.03
CA LYS A 188 6.53 9.23 13.46
C LYS A 188 5.26 8.61 12.87
N GLN A 189 4.14 9.30 12.96
CA GLN A 189 2.86 8.82 12.43
C GLN A 189 2.91 8.58 10.91
N GLU A 190 3.51 9.50 10.13
CA GLU A 190 3.64 9.32 8.68
C GLU A 190 4.61 8.18 8.33
N GLN A 191 5.71 8.06 9.05
CA GLN A 191 6.65 6.94 8.89
C GLN A 191 5.97 5.59 9.18
N GLU A 192 5.20 5.50 10.26
CA GLU A 192 4.42 4.31 10.61
C GLU A 192 3.40 3.96 9.52
N ALA A 193 2.71 4.97 8.98
CA ALA A 193 1.74 4.79 7.90
C ALA A 193 2.40 4.32 6.58
N LEU A 194 3.53 4.91 6.20
CA LEU A 194 4.29 4.52 5.00
C LEU A 194 4.90 3.13 5.12
N ALA A 195 5.46 2.79 6.28
CA ALA A 195 5.98 1.45 6.56
C ALA A 195 4.89 0.39 6.43
N THR A 196 3.72 0.64 7.03
CA THR A 196 2.57 -0.27 6.97
C THR A 196 2.06 -0.44 5.54
N LEU A 197 1.90 0.67 4.81
CA LEU A 197 1.48 0.66 3.41
C LEU A 197 2.46 -0.13 2.53
N SER A 198 3.75 0.19 2.62
CA SER A 198 4.81 -0.46 1.84
C SER A 198 4.86 -1.97 2.10
N THR A 199 4.80 -2.37 3.37
CA THR A 199 4.84 -3.78 3.78
C THR A 199 3.67 -4.58 3.21
N ASN A 200 2.46 -4.07 3.43
CA ASN A 200 1.24 -4.74 3.01
C ASN A 200 1.18 -4.83 1.48
N LEU A 201 1.53 -3.76 0.76
CA LEU A 201 1.56 -3.77 -0.70
C LEU A 201 2.62 -4.72 -1.25
N ALA A 202 3.83 -4.76 -0.66
CA ALA A 202 4.87 -5.68 -1.10
C ALA A 202 4.45 -7.14 -0.92
N ALA A 203 3.79 -7.47 0.19
CA ALA A 203 3.24 -8.80 0.44
C ALA A 203 2.17 -9.16 -0.61
N LEU A 204 1.23 -8.25 -0.87
CA LEU A 204 0.17 -8.48 -1.86
C LEU A 204 0.69 -8.60 -3.29
N VAL A 205 1.67 -7.78 -3.67
CA VAL A 205 2.30 -7.85 -5.00
C VAL A 205 3.07 -9.16 -5.16
N THR A 206 3.84 -9.56 -4.15
CA THR A 206 4.58 -10.82 -4.17
C THR A 206 3.62 -12.02 -4.27
N ALA A 207 2.53 -12.00 -3.51
CA ALA A 207 1.47 -13.01 -3.58
C ALA A 207 0.86 -13.09 -4.98
N HIS A 208 0.46 -11.95 -5.51
CA HIS A 208 -0.14 -11.81 -6.83
C HIS A 208 0.78 -12.35 -7.93
N ASP A 209 2.06 -12.02 -7.87
CA ASP A 209 3.06 -12.44 -8.87
C ASP A 209 3.38 -13.93 -8.78
N SER A 210 3.41 -14.48 -7.57
CA SER A 210 3.58 -15.92 -7.35
C SER A 210 2.41 -16.73 -7.90
N VAL A 211 1.18 -16.23 -7.74
CA VAL A 211 0.00 -16.87 -8.33
C VAL A 211 0.03 -16.76 -9.84
N LEU A 212 0.48 -15.62 -10.37
CA LEU A 212 0.54 -15.40 -11.81
C LEU A 212 1.54 -16.29 -12.54
N SER A 213 2.59 -16.75 -11.87
CA SER A 213 3.59 -17.64 -12.46
C SER A 213 3.15 -19.10 -12.54
N ASP A 214 2.06 -19.48 -11.86
CA ASP A 214 1.48 -20.82 -11.92
C ASP A 214 0.28 -20.87 -12.88
N GLU A 215 0.57 -21.17 -14.15
CA GLU A 215 -0.46 -21.28 -15.19
C GLU A 215 -1.46 -22.40 -14.93
N SER A 216 -1.04 -23.50 -14.28
CA SER A 216 -1.89 -24.64 -13.98
C SER A 216 -2.91 -24.29 -12.91
N ALA A 217 -2.46 -23.67 -11.81
CA ALA A 217 -3.34 -23.17 -10.76
C ALA A 217 -4.34 -22.14 -11.30
N LEU A 218 -3.89 -21.21 -12.16
CA LEU A 218 -4.78 -20.27 -12.84
C LEU A 218 -5.81 -20.96 -13.76
N GLY A 219 -5.41 -22.03 -14.46
CA GLY A 219 -6.33 -22.84 -15.26
C GLY A 219 -7.44 -23.47 -14.42
N ALA A 220 -7.06 -24.11 -13.30
CA ALA A 220 -7.99 -24.73 -12.36
C ALA A 220 -8.90 -23.70 -11.67
N ALA A 221 -8.36 -22.53 -11.33
CA ALA A 221 -9.11 -21.42 -10.77
C ALA A 221 -10.19 -20.90 -11.73
N ARG A 222 -9.86 -20.71 -13.02
CA ARG A 222 -10.83 -20.30 -14.04
C ARG A 222 -11.96 -21.32 -14.22
N ALA A 223 -11.63 -22.61 -14.23
CA ALA A 223 -12.64 -23.66 -14.32
C ALA A 223 -13.56 -23.66 -13.09
N SER A 224 -13.00 -23.52 -11.89
CA SER A 224 -13.76 -23.45 -10.64
C SER A 224 -14.65 -22.20 -10.59
N LEU A 225 -14.19 -21.06 -11.10
CA LEU A 225 -15.01 -19.86 -11.23
C LEU A 225 -16.16 -20.06 -12.23
N ALA A 226 -15.90 -20.68 -13.39
CA ALA A 226 -16.95 -20.96 -14.37
C ALA A 226 -18.03 -21.90 -13.80
N GLU A 227 -17.62 -22.92 -13.02
CA GLU A 227 -18.56 -23.76 -12.28
C GLU A 227 -19.36 -22.95 -11.25
N LEU A 228 -18.71 -22.09 -10.48
CA LEU A 228 -19.37 -21.25 -9.47
C LEU A 228 -20.39 -20.30 -10.10
N LEU A 229 -20.11 -19.75 -11.29
CA LEU A 229 -21.02 -18.86 -12.02
C LEU A 229 -22.17 -19.61 -12.73
N SER A 230 -22.09 -20.94 -12.83
CA SER A 230 -23.09 -21.77 -13.51
C SER A 230 -24.22 -22.28 -12.60
N VAL A 231 -24.13 -22.02 -11.30
CA VAL A 231 -25.12 -22.46 -10.30
C VAL A 231 -26.43 -21.69 -10.43
N GLY A 232 -27.53 -22.30 -9.98
CA GLY A 232 -28.88 -21.75 -10.19
C GLY A 232 -29.34 -20.76 -9.13
N SER A 233 -28.67 -20.69 -7.97
CA SER A 233 -29.02 -19.80 -6.87
C SER A 233 -27.80 -19.35 -6.05
N MET A 234 -27.98 -18.31 -5.22
CA MET A 234 -26.92 -17.81 -4.34
C MET A 234 -26.55 -18.81 -3.24
N GLU A 235 -27.55 -19.53 -2.71
CA GLU A 235 -27.34 -20.55 -1.69
C GLU A 235 -26.49 -21.71 -2.20
N GLU A 236 -26.69 -22.12 -3.47
CA GLU A 236 -25.84 -23.11 -4.13
C GLU A 236 -24.41 -22.60 -4.32
N ALA A 237 -24.25 -21.31 -4.64
CA ALA A 237 -22.95 -20.68 -4.79
C ALA A 237 -22.18 -20.64 -3.46
N ASP A 238 -22.85 -20.25 -2.37
CA ASP A 238 -22.28 -20.22 -1.02
C ASP A 238 -21.86 -21.63 -0.57
N ALA A 239 -22.72 -22.63 -0.78
CA ALA A 239 -22.40 -24.02 -0.46
C ALA A 239 -21.20 -24.54 -1.28
N LYS A 240 -21.08 -24.12 -2.54
CA LYS A 240 -19.93 -24.45 -3.40
C LYS A 240 -18.65 -23.80 -2.89
N ILE A 241 -18.68 -22.53 -2.48
CA ILE A 241 -17.53 -21.84 -1.87
C ILE A 241 -17.09 -22.56 -0.60
N ASP A 242 -18.03 -22.94 0.27
CA ASP A 242 -17.72 -23.65 1.51
C ASP A 242 -17.15 -25.05 1.23
N SER A 243 -17.62 -25.75 0.19
CA SER A 243 -17.04 -27.02 -0.28
C SER A 243 -15.61 -26.85 -0.85
N LEU A 244 -15.35 -25.78 -1.59
CA LEU A 244 -14.02 -25.45 -2.10
C LEU A 244 -13.06 -25.14 -0.95
N ALA A 245 -13.51 -24.42 0.08
CA ALA A 245 -12.74 -24.18 1.29
C ALA A 245 -12.42 -25.48 2.05
N ALA A 246 -13.42 -26.33 2.28
CA ALA A 246 -13.24 -27.59 3.00
C ALA A 246 -12.31 -28.58 2.27
N SER A 247 -12.24 -28.53 0.94
CA SER A 247 -11.35 -29.36 0.13
C SER A 247 -9.97 -28.75 -0.13
N GLY A 248 -9.68 -27.55 0.41
CA GLY A 248 -8.42 -26.83 0.16
C GLY A 248 -8.26 -26.32 -1.27
N ARG A 249 -9.36 -26.31 -2.06
CA ARG A 249 -9.40 -25.85 -3.45
C ARG A 249 -9.78 -24.38 -3.59
N LEU A 250 -10.22 -23.75 -2.50
CA LEU A 250 -10.26 -22.31 -2.39
C LEU A 250 -8.84 -21.83 -2.12
N ASP A 251 -8.03 -21.80 -3.17
CA ASP A 251 -6.61 -21.47 -3.13
C ASP A 251 -6.37 -19.98 -3.50
N PRO A 252 -5.15 -19.46 -3.33
CA PRO A 252 -4.83 -18.09 -3.71
C PRO A 252 -5.12 -17.76 -5.19
N ALA A 253 -5.03 -18.75 -6.09
CA ALA A 253 -5.32 -18.57 -7.51
C ALA A 253 -6.80 -18.33 -7.79
N LEU A 254 -7.68 -19.08 -7.12
CA LEU A 254 -9.12 -18.88 -7.19
C LEU A 254 -9.52 -17.55 -6.57
N LEU A 255 -8.97 -17.19 -5.41
CA LEU A 255 -9.26 -15.91 -4.76
C LEU A 255 -8.83 -14.73 -5.63
N LEU A 256 -7.65 -14.80 -6.26
CA LEU A 256 -7.19 -13.78 -7.22
C LEU A 256 -8.12 -13.69 -8.43
N THR A 257 -8.55 -14.83 -8.97
CA THR A 257 -9.43 -14.88 -10.14
C THR A 257 -10.80 -14.28 -9.84
N LEU A 258 -11.37 -14.56 -8.66
CA LEU A 258 -12.58 -13.93 -8.15
C LEU A 258 -12.42 -12.41 -7.97
N GLY A 259 -11.31 -11.98 -7.35
CA GLY A 259 -11.01 -10.56 -7.17
C GLY A 259 -10.90 -9.81 -8.51
N ARG A 260 -10.30 -10.42 -9.53
CA ARG A 260 -10.25 -9.88 -10.90
C ARG A 260 -11.62 -9.72 -11.51
N ALA A 261 -12.45 -10.76 -11.44
CA ALA A 261 -13.80 -10.75 -11.99
C ALA A 261 -14.67 -9.68 -11.29
N TYR A 262 -14.58 -9.58 -9.97
CA TYR A 262 -15.25 -8.54 -9.19
C TYR A 262 -14.86 -7.13 -9.63
N ASN A 263 -13.57 -6.82 -9.75
CA ASN A 263 -13.15 -5.50 -10.25
C ASN A 263 -13.62 -5.21 -11.67
N GLY A 264 -13.46 -6.19 -12.57
CA GLY A 264 -13.86 -6.02 -13.96
C GLY A 264 -15.35 -5.66 -14.08
N VAL A 265 -16.19 -6.24 -13.22
CA VAL A 265 -17.62 -5.96 -13.14
C VAL A 265 -17.91 -4.63 -12.42
N LYS A 266 -17.21 -4.34 -11.31
CA LYS A 266 -17.37 -3.12 -10.50
C LYS A 266 -17.05 -1.85 -11.29
N GLU A 267 -15.94 -1.85 -12.03
CA GLU A 267 -15.46 -0.71 -12.83
C GLU A 267 -16.17 -0.58 -14.19
N SER A 268 -16.95 -1.58 -14.60
CA SER A 268 -17.64 -1.56 -15.89
C SER A 268 -18.92 -0.72 -15.83
N GLU A 269 -18.98 0.32 -16.66
CA GLU A 269 -20.19 1.14 -16.86
C GLU A 269 -21.33 0.37 -17.55
N TYR A 270 -21.02 -0.74 -18.22
CA TYR A 270 -21.97 -1.52 -19.02
C TYR A 270 -22.56 -2.72 -18.29
N THR A 271 -22.12 -2.99 -17.07
CA THR A 271 -22.59 -4.13 -16.27
C THR A 271 -23.72 -3.69 -15.36
N ARG A 272 -24.80 -4.47 -15.33
CA ARG A 272 -25.97 -4.17 -14.48
C ARG A 272 -25.59 -4.27 -13.00
N GLU A 273 -26.23 -3.46 -12.16
CA GLU A 273 -25.96 -3.43 -10.72
C GLU A 273 -26.20 -4.79 -10.05
N GLU A 274 -27.19 -5.58 -10.50
CA GLU A 274 -27.44 -6.91 -9.94
C GLU A 274 -26.27 -7.88 -10.17
N VAL A 275 -25.55 -7.73 -11.28
CA VAL A 275 -24.35 -8.53 -11.57
C VAL A 275 -23.18 -8.09 -10.68
N LYS A 276 -23.08 -6.79 -10.38
CA LYS A 276 -22.10 -6.26 -9.44
C LYS A 276 -22.34 -6.80 -8.03
N ASP A 277 -23.59 -6.81 -7.59
CA ASP A 277 -23.99 -7.34 -6.28
C ASP A 277 -23.68 -8.83 -6.15
N VAL A 278 -24.03 -9.63 -7.17
CA VAL A 278 -23.72 -11.07 -7.18
C VAL A 278 -22.20 -11.29 -7.13
N MET A 279 -21.43 -10.59 -7.98
CA MET A 279 -19.99 -10.78 -8.02
C MET A 279 -19.29 -10.32 -6.74
N ALA A 280 -19.78 -9.24 -6.12
CA ALA A 280 -19.33 -8.77 -4.82
C ALA A 280 -19.58 -9.83 -3.73
N HIS A 281 -20.80 -10.37 -3.66
CA HIS A 281 -21.16 -11.42 -2.69
C HIS A 281 -20.23 -12.63 -2.81
N LEU A 282 -20.04 -13.15 -4.04
CA LEU A 282 -19.16 -14.30 -4.29
C LEU A 282 -17.72 -14.03 -3.85
N TYR A 283 -17.19 -12.85 -4.19
CA TYR A 283 -15.82 -12.48 -3.81
C TYR A 283 -15.66 -12.35 -2.30
N PHE A 284 -16.54 -11.64 -1.60
CA PHE A 284 -16.43 -11.43 -0.16
C PHE A 284 -16.67 -12.72 0.63
N LYS A 285 -17.65 -13.54 0.25
CA LYS A 285 -17.87 -14.87 0.85
C LYS A 285 -16.64 -15.77 0.67
N ALA A 286 -16.07 -15.84 -0.53
CA ALA A 286 -14.84 -16.58 -0.78
C ALA A 286 -13.65 -16.03 0.04
N LYS A 287 -13.52 -14.72 0.16
CA LYS A 287 -12.48 -14.09 0.97
C LYS A 287 -12.60 -14.43 2.45
N GLU A 288 -13.81 -14.39 3.00
CA GLU A 288 -14.09 -14.77 4.40
C GLU A 288 -13.79 -16.25 4.63
N SER A 289 -14.30 -17.14 3.75
CA SER A 289 -14.04 -18.58 3.83
C SER A 289 -12.56 -18.92 3.65
N PHE A 290 -11.81 -18.16 2.85
CA PHE A 290 -10.35 -18.31 2.71
C PHE A 290 -9.62 -17.87 3.98
N ALA A 291 -9.96 -16.71 4.54
CA ALA A 291 -9.35 -16.21 5.77
C ALA A 291 -9.57 -17.15 6.97
N ALA A 292 -10.70 -17.86 7.01
CA ALA A 292 -10.99 -18.86 8.03
C ALA A 292 -10.07 -20.11 7.97
N GLN A 293 -9.41 -20.37 6.84
CA GLN A 293 -8.46 -21.48 6.68
C GLN A 293 -7.12 -21.22 7.38
N ALA A 294 -6.82 -19.96 7.74
CA ALA A 294 -5.59 -19.64 8.45
C ALA A 294 -5.48 -20.42 9.77
N PRO A 295 -4.29 -20.92 10.13
CA PRO A 295 -4.08 -21.61 11.40
C PRO A 295 -4.54 -20.77 12.60
N VAL A 296 -5.02 -21.41 13.65
CA VAL A 296 -5.59 -20.70 14.82
C VAL A 296 -4.55 -19.82 15.51
N GLU A 297 -3.30 -20.28 15.58
CA GLU A 297 -2.16 -19.56 16.15
C GLU A 297 -1.90 -18.23 15.45
N VAL A 298 -2.10 -18.22 14.14
CA VAL A 298 -1.87 -17.07 13.26
C VAL A 298 -2.96 -16.02 13.46
N ARG A 299 -4.21 -16.48 13.52
CA ARG A 299 -5.36 -15.62 13.79
C ARG A 299 -5.26 -15.01 15.19
N ILE A 300 -4.86 -15.79 16.18
CA ILE A 300 -4.60 -15.32 17.56
C ILE A 300 -3.45 -14.32 17.57
N LEU A 301 -2.32 -14.62 16.93
CA LEU A 301 -1.17 -13.73 16.87
C LEU A 301 -1.54 -12.38 16.22
N LYS A 302 -2.31 -12.40 15.13
CA LYS A 302 -2.83 -11.19 14.49
C LYS A 302 -3.62 -10.33 15.46
N HIS A 303 -4.55 -10.94 16.19
CA HIS A 303 -5.37 -10.23 17.16
C HIS A 303 -4.50 -9.63 18.28
N LEU A 304 -3.58 -10.42 18.86
CA LEU A 304 -2.69 -9.94 19.92
C LEU A 304 -1.81 -8.77 19.48
N LEU A 305 -1.32 -8.78 18.23
CA LEU A 305 -0.48 -7.70 17.71
C LEU A 305 -1.25 -6.42 17.42
N SER A 306 -2.57 -6.52 17.18
CA SER A 306 -3.45 -5.34 17.02
C SER A 306 -3.75 -4.61 18.33
N VAL A 307 -3.42 -5.20 19.48
CA VAL A 307 -3.70 -4.63 20.79
C VAL A 307 -2.49 -3.83 21.28
N ASP A 308 -2.66 -2.53 21.41
CA ASP A 308 -1.59 -1.62 21.81
C ASP A 308 -1.15 -1.82 23.27
N SER A 309 -2.12 -1.91 24.18
CA SER A 309 -1.90 -2.04 25.62
C SER A 309 -1.21 -3.38 25.96
N PRO A 310 -0.01 -3.36 26.55
CA PRO A 310 0.68 -4.58 26.98
C PRO A 310 -0.10 -5.39 28.01
N SER A 311 -0.84 -4.70 28.90
CA SER A 311 -1.67 -5.33 29.92
C SER A 311 -2.87 -6.06 29.30
N ASP A 312 -3.60 -5.41 28.39
CA ASP A 312 -4.75 -6.02 27.73
C ASP A 312 -4.32 -7.18 26.84
N ARG A 313 -3.17 -7.04 26.17
CA ARG A 313 -2.56 -8.12 25.39
C ARG A 313 -2.19 -9.32 26.25
N ALA A 314 -1.67 -9.11 27.46
CA ALA A 314 -1.40 -10.20 28.40
C ALA A 314 -2.69 -10.90 28.85
N VAL A 315 -3.78 -10.17 29.09
CA VAL A 315 -5.09 -10.75 29.43
C VAL A 315 -5.65 -11.58 28.27
N LEU A 316 -5.60 -11.06 27.04
CA LEU A 316 -6.05 -11.78 25.84
C LEU A 316 -5.18 -13.01 25.56
N LEU A 317 -3.88 -12.93 25.83
CA LEU A 317 -2.98 -14.08 25.75
C LEU A 317 -3.35 -15.17 26.75
N ASP A 318 -3.70 -14.79 27.99
CA ASP A 318 -4.18 -15.73 29.01
C ASP A 318 -5.48 -16.41 28.56
N GLN A 319 -6.40 -15.66 27.96
CA GLN A 319 -7.65 -16.18 27.42
C GLN A 319 -7.40 -17.14 26.25
N ALA A 320 -6.46 -16.84 25.35
CA ALA A 320 -6.10 -17.69 24.22
C ALA A 320 -5.53 -19.06 24.64
N PHE A 321 -5.00 -19.19 25.86
CA PHE A 321 -4.49 -20.46 26.42
C PHE A 321 -5.50 -21.18 27.31
N GLN A 322 -6.66 -20.59 27.58
CA GLN A 322 -7.75 -21.25 28.28
C GLN A 322 -8.63 -21.93 27.25
N PRO A 323 -8.79 -23.28 27.27
CA PRO A 323 -9.76 -23.95 26.43
C PRO A 323 -11.16 -23.49 26.87
N GLY A 324 -11.75 -22.53 26.15
CA GLY A 324 -13.14 -22.17 26.35
C GLY A 324 -14.05 -23.33 25.95
N ALA A 325 -15.20 -23.48 26.61
CA ALA A 325 -16.29 -24.23 26.01
C ALA A 325 -16.64 -23.50 24.70
N THR A 326 -16.50 -24.16 23.56
CA THR A 326 -16.85 -23.64 22.23
C THR A 326 -18.33 -23.25 22.20
N LEU A 327 -18.65 -22.04 22.62
CA LEU A 327 -19.94 -21.44 22.40
C LEU A 327 -19.90 -20.81 21.01
N VAL A 328 -20.58 -21.45 20.07
CA VAL A 328 -20.91 -20.87 18.76
C VAL A 328 -21.91 -19.73 19.02
N GLN A 329 -21.39 -18.55 19.36
CA GLN A 329 -22.15 -17.30 19.28
C GLN A 329 -21.70 -16.57 18.01
N SER A 330 -22.68 -16.11 17.22
CA SER A 330 -22.43 -15.56 15.90
C SER A 330 -21.43 -14.41 15.95
N GLY A 331 -20.30 -14.56 15.27
CA GLY A 331 -19.35 -13.47 15.00
C GLY A 331 -18.18 -13.33 15.97
N VAL A 332 -18.05 -14.17 17.01
CA VAL A 332 -16.85 -14.20 17.87
C VAL A 332 -16.24 -15.60 17.82
N ASP A 333 -15.20 -15.73 17.01
CA ASP A 333 -14.41 -16.95 16.90
C ASP A 333 -13.60 -17.10 18.19
N MET A 334 -14.13 -17.88 19.15
CA MET A 334 -13.44 -18.18 20.41
C MET A 334 -12.28 -19.15 20.14
N LEU A 335 -11.17 -18.60 19.63
CA LEU A 335 -9.98 -19.36 19.28
C LEU A 335 -9.11 -19.60 20.51
N SER A 336 -8.74 -20.86 20.74
CA SER A 336 -7.77 -21.25 21.76
C SER A 336 -6.60 -22.00 21.13
N THR A 337 -5.40 -21.84 21.68
CA THR A 337 -4.18 -22.55 21.28
C THR A 337 -3.36 -22.95 22.51
N THR A 338 -2.22 -23.61 22.29
CA THR A 338 -1.25 -23.95 23.35
C THR A 338 -0.05 -23.00 23.32
N PRO A 339 0.60 -22.76 24.47
CA PRO A 339 1.82 -21.96 24.53
C PRO A 339 2.91 -22.40 23.54
N GLY A 340 3.12 -23.71 23.38
CA GLY A 340 4.11 -24.25 22.45
C GLY A 340 3.77 -24.00 20.97
N ALA A 341 2.51 -24.19 20.58
CA ALA A 341 2.07 -23.95 19.20
C ALA A 341 2.19 -22.47 18.81
N LEU A 342 1.76 -21.56 19.70
CA LEU A 342 1.89 -20.13 19.46
C LEU A 342 3.36 -19.67 19.43
N LEU A 343 4.21 -20.21 20.30
CA LEU A 343 5.66 -19.93 20.27
C LEU A 343 6.31 -20.37 18.97
N ASN A 344 5.95 -21.54 18.45
CA ASN A 344 6.46 -22.02 17.16
C ASN A 344 6.00 -21.11 16.01
N ALA A 345 4.73 -20.68 16.01
CA ALA A 345 4.24 -19.71 15.03
C ALA A 345 5.03 -18.40 15.08
N ILE A 346 5.25 -17.83 16.27
CA ILE A 346 6.05 -16.61 16.43
C ILE A 346 7.49 -16.83 15.95
N ALA A 347 8.12 -17.96 16.31
CA ALA A 347 9.49 -18.27 15.90
C ALA A 347 9.63 -18.36 14.37
N ASN A 348 8.68 -19.00 13.69
CA ASN A 348 8.66 -19.09 12.23
C ASN A 348 8.54 -17.72 11.57
N VAL A 349 7.65 -16.85 12.07
CA VAL A 349 7.48 -15.48 11.55
C VAL A 349 8.76 -14.66 11.75
N LEU A 350 9.37 -14.72 12.93
CA LEU A 350 10.63 -14.01 13.21
C LEU A 350 11.79 -14.53 12.35
N ALA A 351 11.92 -15.84 12.16
CA ALA A 351 12.96 -16.42 11.31
C ALA A 351 12.82 -15.98 9.84
N LEU A 352 11.59 -15.91 9.33
CA LEU A 352 11.31 -15.38 7.99
C LEU A 352 11.67 -13.90 7.87
N PHE A 353 11.34 -13.09 8.88
CA PHE A 353 11.73 -11.68 8.91
C PHE A 353 13.25 -11.49 8.93
N ASP A 354 13.96 -12.24 9.77
CA ASP A 354 15.41 -12.18 9.86
C ASP A 354 16.06 -12.60 8.52
N LYS A 355 15.51 -13.61 7.83
CA LYS A 355 15.94 -14.01 6.48
C LYS A 355 15.71 -12.91 5.44
N ALA A 356 14.56 -12.22 5.50
CA ALA A 356 14.23 -11.12 4.58
C ALA A 356 15.13 -9.88 4.78
N THR A 357 15.63 -9.67 6.00
CA THR A 357 16.51 -8.54 6.35
C THR A 357 18.01 -8.84 6.19
N GLN A 358 18.42 -10.12 6.21
CA GLN A 358 19.82 -10.55 6.03
C GLN A 358 20.42 -10.22 4.64
N GLY A 359 19.62 -9.75 3.68
CA GLY A 359 20.08 -9.23 2.38
C GLY A 359 20.24 -7.70 2.31
N VAL A 360 19.98 -6.97 3.41
CA VAL A 360 20.06 -5.50 3.46
C VAL A 360 21.35 -5.09 4.16
N HIS A 361 22.45 -4.94 3.41
CA HIS A 361 23.62 -4.23 3.92
C HIS A 361 23.34 -2.72 3.90
N VAL A 362 23.52 -2.06 5.04
CA VAL A 362 23.49 -0.59 5.17
C VAL A 362 24.59 -0.01 4.28
N GLY A 363 24.25 0.39 3.05
CA GLY A 363 25.18 0.93 2.06
C GLY A 363 24.96 0.44 0.63
N ASP A 364 24.28 -0.69 0.43
CA ASP A 364 23.92 -1.15 -0.91
C ASP A 364 22.61 -0.50 -1.37
N SER A 365 22.66 0.12 -2.55
CA SER A 365 21.61 1.00 -3.06
C SER A 365 20.46 0.27 -3.75
N ASN A 366 20.36 -1.05 -3.60
CA ASN A 366 19.27 -1.83 -4.18
C ASN A 366 18.99 -3.12 -3.38
N PRO A 367 18.03 -3.12 -2.45
CA PRO A 367 17.42 -4.35 -1.96
C PRO A 367 16.92 -5.22 -3.13
N SER A 368 17.24 -6.51 -3.09
CA SER A 368 17.07 -7.45 -4.21
C SER A 368 15.62 -7.87 -4.48
N SER A 369 14.68 -7.51 -3.59
CA SER A 369 13.26 -7.84 -3.72
C SER A 369 12.36 -6.81 -3.02
N LEU A 370 11.09 -6.75 -3.44
CA LEU A 370 10.06 -5.92 -2.79
C LEU A 370 9.91 -6.26 -1.30
N ALA A 371 9.98 -7.55 -0.96
CA ALA A 371 9.92 -8.02 0.42
C ALA A 371 11.08 -7.47 1.27
N SER A 372 12.28 -7.37 0.70
CA SER A 372 13.45 -6.80 1.37
C SER A 372 13.32 -5.29 1.60
N GLN A 373 12.77 -4.54 0.62
CA GLN A 373 12.44 -3.11 0.77
C GLN A 373 11.40 -2.87 1.86
N ALA A 374 10.31 -3.63 1.83
CA ALA A 374 9.27 -3.59 2.84
C ALA A 374 9.82 -3.94 4.23
N ALA A 375 10.67 -4.97 4.34
CA ALA A 375 11.28 -5.36 5.60
C ALA A 375 12.24 -4.29 6.15
N ALA A 376 12.94 -3.54 5.29
CA ALA A 376 13.76 -2.41 5.70
C ALA A 376 12.93 -1.24 6.25
N MET A 377 11.70 -1.08 5.77
CA MET A 377 10.74 -0.08 6.28
C MET A 377 9.92 -0.59 7.47
N MET A 378 9.87 -1.91 7.72
CA MET A 378 9.09 -2.50 8.80
C MET A 378 9.54 -1.97 10.17
N GLN A 379 8.55 -1.65 10.99
CA GLN A 379 8.77 -1.04 12.30
C GLN A 379 9.51 -2.00 13.24
N PRO A 380 10.60 -1.56 13.90
CA PRO A 380 11.21 -2.29 15.00
C PRO A 380 10.20 -2.63 16.11
N GLU A 381 9.14 -1.83 16.26
CA GLU A 381 8.12 -1.99 17.30
C GLU A 381 7.25 -3.24 17.12
N VAL A 382 6.81 -3.59 15.91
CA VAL A 382 5.98 -4.80 15.70
C VAL A 382 6.81 -6.06 15.96
N ILE A 383 8.04 -6.07 15.47
CA ILE A 383 8.99 -7.16 15.72
C ILE A 383 9.37 -7.20 17.21
N ALA A 384 9.56 -6.06 17.86
CA ALA A 384 9.77 -5.99 19.31
C ALA A 384 8.56 -6.54 20.08
N ARG A 385 7.33 -6.15 19.71
CA ARG A 385 6.09 -6.70 20.29
C ARG A 385 6.01 -8.22 20.12
N MET A 386 6.38 -8.77 18.95
CA MET A 386 6.47 -10.23 18.75
C MET A 386 7.52 -10.88 19.65
N ARG A 387 8.71 -10.27 19.79
CA ARG A 387 9.78 -10.77 20.66
C ARG A 387 9.39 -10.70 22.14
N ASP A 388 8.72 -9.64 22.57
CA ASP A 388 8.19 -9.46 23.92
C ASP A 388 7.11 -10.49 24.24
N LEU A 389 6.20 -10.75 23.29
CA LEU A 389 5.21 -11.83 23.40
C LEU A 389 5.89 -13.19 23.57
N ALA A 390 6.90 -13.50 22.74
CA ALA A 390 7.65 -14.75 22.87
C ALA A 390 8.36 -14.87 24.23
N ALA A 391 8.95 -13.77 24.73
CA ALA A 391 9.58 -13.74 26.05
C ALA A 391 8.56 -13.93 27.18
N LEU A 392 7.38 -13.30 27.07
CA LEU A 392 6.30 -13.43 28.04
C LEU A 392 5.77 -14.87 28.11
N ILE A 393 5.56 -15.51 26.97
CA ILE A 393 5.08 -16.90 26.92
C ILE A 393 6.11 -17.83 27.56
N ARG A 394 7.40 -17.68 27.22
CA ARG A 394 8.49 -18.46 27.82
C ARG A 394 8.64 -18.25 29.32
N LYS A 395 8.31 -17.06 29.83
CA LYS A 395 8.43 -16.75 31.26
C LYS A 395 7.26 -17.30 32.10
N LYS A 396 6.05 -17.33 31.53
CA LYS A 396 4.81 -17.60 32.28
C LYS A 396 4.25 -19.01 32.05
N TYR A 397 4.59 -19.64 30.92
CA TYR A 397 3.94 -20.89 30.45
C TYR A 397 4.91 -21.98 30.02
N THR A 398 6.22 -21.73 30.07
CA THR A 398 7.30 -22.70 29.81
C THR A 398 8.19 -22.75 31.04
#